data_AF-A0A9X3V883-F1
#
_entry.id   AF-A0A9X3V883-F1
#
_cell.length_a   1.000
_cell.length_b   1.000
_cell.length_c   1.000
_cell.angle_alpha   90.00
_cell.angle_beta   90.00
_cell.angle_gamma   90.00
#
_symmetry.space_group_name_H-M   'P 1'
#
loop_
_entity.id
_entity.type
_entity.pdbx_description
1 polymer ?
#
loop_
_entity_poly.entity_id
_entity_poly.type
_entity_poly.pdbx_seq_one_letter_code
_entity_poly.pdbx_strand_id
1 'polypeptide(L)'
;MNLRRLFVPVLIALLIIAAYRGYGWQGILAVGGGLLMWALLHFTRLMNVMRKAADRPIGHVGSAVMLNARLRKGVNLMHVVAMTRALGELLSAEGEEPERYRWTDGTGSHVTCEFRGGRLVAWALVRPAPDVPEPAEAAPAALPPAPGPAAP
;
A
#
# COMPACT_ATOMS: atom_id res chain seq x y z
N MET A 1 7.59 -30.70 -3.05
CA MET A 1 8.33 -30.03 -4.16
C MET A 1 7.32 -29.47 -5.13
N ASN A 2 7.44 -28.19 -5.53
CA ASN A 2 6.41 -27.45 -6.28
C ASN A 2 6.26 -27.97 -7.72
N LEU A 3 5.57 -29.10 -7.91
CA LEU A 3 5.28 -29.70 -9.22
C LEU A 3 4.70 -28.66 -10.20
N ARG A 4 3.84 -27.77 -9.68
CA ARG A 4 3.22 -26.66 -10.43
C ARG A 4 4.22 -25.68 -11.08
N ARG A 5 5.40 -25.46 -10.49
CA ARG A 5 6.44 -24.59 -11.07
C ARG A 5 7.25 -25.29 -12.16
N LEU A 6 7.23 -26.62 -12.22
CA LEU A 6 7.98 -27.41 -13.19
C LEU A 6 7.20 -27.66 -14.49
N PHE A 7 5.86 -27.66 -14.44
CA PHE A 7 5.04 -27.90 -15.64
C PHE A 7 5.28 -26.89 -16.76
N VAL A 8 5.46 -25.61 -16.42
CA VAL A 8 5.65 -24.54 -17.42
C VAL A 8 6.94 -24.73 -18.25
N PRO A 9 8.14 -24.89 -17.65
CA PRO A 9 9.36 -25.12 -18.44
C PRO A 9 9.33 -26.46 -19.18
N VAL A 10 8.72 -27.51 -18.61
CA VAL A 10 8.58 -28.82 -19.26
C VAL A 10 7.69 -28.74 -20.51
N LEU A 11 6.57 -28.01 -20.44
CA LEU A 11 5.67 -27.79 -21.57
C LEU A 11 6.37 -27.02 -22.70
N ILE A 12 7.14 -25.98 -22.37
CA ILE A 12 7.92 -25.20 -23.35
C ILE A 12 8.96 -26.09 -24.04
N ALA A 13 9.70 -26.91 -23.28
CA ALA A 13 10.67 -27.83 -23.84
C ALA A 13 10.02 -28.85 -24.79
N LEU A 14 8.87 -29.42 -24.40
CA LEU A 14 8.10 -30.33 -25.25
C LEU A 14 7.62 -29.67 -26.54
N LEU A 15 7.15 -28.43 -26.48
CA LEU A 15 6.72 -27.67 -27.66
C LEU A 15 7.88 -27.42 -28.63
N ILE A 16 9.07 -27.07 -28.12
CA ILE A 16 10.25 -26.86 -28.96
C ILE A 16 10.68 -28.16 -29.63
N ILE A 17 10.71 -29.29 -28.89
CA ILE A 17 11.09 -30.61 -29.43
C ILE A 17 10.08 -31.07 -30.49
N ALA A 18 8.78 -30.91 -30.23
CA ALA A 18 7.71 -31.26 -31.17
C ALA A 18 7.78 -30.40 -32.44
N ALA A 19 8.00 -29.09 -32.30
CA ALA A 19 8.13 -28.17 -33.42
C ALA A 19 9.37 -28.46 -34.28
N TYR A 20 10.50 -28.80 -33.65
CA TYR A 20 11.71 -29.21 -34.36
C TYR A 20 11.51 -30.52 -35.13
N ARG A 21 10.85 -31.52 -34.52
CA ARG A 21 10.57 -32.80 -35.20
C ARG A 21 9.60 -32.68 -36.37
N GLY A 22 8.62 -31.79 -36.31
CA GLY A 22 7.60 -31.65 -37.36
C GLY A 22 7.99 -30.69 -38.48
N TYR A 23 8.54 -29.53 -38.14
CA TYR A 23 8.75 -28.40 -39.06
C TYR A 23 10.22 -27.93 -39.11
N GLY A 24 11.14 -28.65 -38.47
CA GLY A 24 12.57 -28.32 -38.45
C GLY A 24 12.82 -26.91 -37.89
N TRP A 25 13.61 -26.13 -38.62
CA TRP A 25 13.95 -24.75 -38.25
C TRP A 25 12.77 -23.79 -38.29
N GLN A 26 11.78 -23.99 -39.18
CA GLN A 26 10.61 -23.11 -39.24
C GLN A 26 9.72 -23.25 -38.00
N GLY A 27 9.63 -24.46 -37.44
CA GLY A 27 8.91 -24.70 -36.19
C GLY A 27 9.52 -23.96 -35.00
N ILE A 28 10.86 -23.92 -34.92
CA ILE A 28 11.55 -23.18 -33.86
C ILE A 28 11.32 -21.68 -33.99
N LEU A 29 11.37 -21.13 -35.21
CA LEU A 29 11.07 -19.72 -35.44
C LEU A 29 9.62 -19.37 -35.07
N ALA A 30 8.66 -20.25 -35.39
CA ALA A 30 7.25 -20.05 -35.02
C ALA A 30 7.03 -20.08 -33.50
N VAL A 31 7.59 -21.09 -32.80
CA VAL A 31 7.49 -21.19 -31.34
C VAL A 31 8.23 -20.05 -30.67
N GLY A 32 9.44 -19.72 -31.12
CA GLY A 32 10.24 -18.61 -30.60
C GLY A 32 9.55 -17.26 -30.79
N GLY A 33 8.97 -17.01 -31.96
CA GLY A 33 8.18 -15.81 -32.24
C GLY A 33 6.92 -15.73 -31.37
N GLY A 34 6.21 -16.84 -31.19
CA GLY A 34 5.07 -16.93 -30.29
C GLY A 34 5.45 -16.70 -28.82
N LEU A 35 6.57 -17.26 -28.38
CA LEU A 35 7.11 -17.04 -27.03
C LEU A 35 7.52 -15.58 -26.83
N LEU A 36 8.16 -14.96 -27.82
CA LEU A 36 8.57 -13.57 -27.77
C LEU A 36 7.36 -12.64 -27.71
N MET A 37 6.38 -12.85 -28.59
CA MET A 37 5.10 -12.13 -28.58
C MET A 37 4.42 -12.26 -27.21
N TRP A 38 4.32 -13.49 -26.69
CA TRP A 38 3.74 -13.75 -25.38
C TRP A 38 4.50 -13.05 -24.26
N ALA A 39 5.83 -13.08 -24.29
CA ALA A 39 6.68 -12.40 -23.31
C ALA A 39 6.50 -10.88 -23.36
N LEU A 40 6.43 -10.28 -24.54
CA LEU A 40 6.14 -8.85 -24.72
C LEU A 40 4.74 -8.48 -24.17
N LEU A 41 3.72 -9.30 -24.44
CA LEU A 41 2.36 -9.09 -23.89
C LEU A 41 2.32 -9.26 -22.38
N HIS A 42 3.06 -10.22 -21.84
CA HIS A 42 3.17 -10.44 -20.41
C HIS A 42 3.88 -9.25 -19.74
N PHE A 43 4.97 -8.79 -20.33
CA PHE A 43 5.74 -7.64 -19.86
C PHE A 43 4.93 -6.35 -19.91
N THR A 44 4.26 -6.06 -21.03
CA THR A 44 3.38 -4.87 -21.16
C THR A 44 2.21 -4.92 -20.18
N ARG A 45 1.62 -6.09 -19.94
CA ARG A 45 0.60 -6.29 -18.89
C ARG A 45 1.16 -5.95 -17.51
N LEU A 46 2.36 -6.44 -17.16
CA LEU A 46 3.01 -6.13 -15.89
C LEU A 46 3.32 -4.64 -15.76
N MET A 47 3.85 -4.02 -16.82
CA MET A 47 4.14 -2.58 -16.86
C MET A 47 2.88 -1.73 -16.71
N ASN A 48 1.76 -2.11 -17.32
CA ASN A 48 0.49 -1.41 -17.14
C ASN A 48 -0.02 -1.49 -15.69
N VAL A 49 0.19 -2.62 -15.00
CA VAL A 49 -0.16 -2.75 -13.58
C VAL A 49 0.74 -1.87 -12.72
N MET A 50 2.05 -1.84 -12.98
CA MET A 50 2.99 -0.97 -12.27
C MET A 50 2.70 0.51 -12.52
N ARG A 51 2.41 0.90 -13.77
CA ARG A 51 2.04 2.26 -14.15
C ARG A 51 0.78 2.73 -13.40
N LYS A 52 -0.23 1.86 -13.30
CA LYS A 52 -1.45 2.11 -12.52
C LYS A 52 -1.24 2.17 -11.00
N ALA A 53 -0.13 1.63 -10.49
CA ALA A 53 0.30 1.80 -9.11
C ALA A 53 1.14 3.07 -8.91
N ALA A 54 1.91 3.47 -9.92
CA ALA A 54 2.68 4.72 -9.94
C ALA A 54 1.80 5.97 -10.11
N ASP A 55 0.67 5.85 -10.83
CA ASP A 55 -0.33 6.91 -11.00
C ASP A 55 -1.16 7.15 -9.71
N ARG A 56 -0.94 6.37 -8.64
CA ARG A 56 -1.57 6.63 -7.34
C ARG A 56 -0.72 7.64 -6.56
N PRO A 57 -1.35 8.64 -5.92
CA PRO A 57 -0.63 9.61 -5.10
C PRO A 57 0.23 8.89 -4.04
N ILE A 58 1.50 9.28 -3.97
CA ILE A 58 2.46 8.75 -3.00
C ILE A 58 1.89 8.99 -1.60
N GLY A 59 1.99 7.98 -0.74
CA GLY A 59 1.48 8.03 0.62
C GLY A 59 -0.03 7.92 0.73
N HIS A 60 -0.77 7.52 -0.31
CA HIS A 60 -2.23 7.39 -0.20
C HIS A 60 -2.72 5.94 -0.05
N VAL A 61 -3.67 5.69 0.85
CA VAL A 61 -4.31 4.37 1.03
C VAL A 61 -5.84 4.48 1.01
N GLY A 62 -6.52 3.45 0.51
CA GLY A 62 -7.99 3.45 0.44
C GLY A 62 -8.69 3.56 1.80
N SER A 63 -8.08 3.08 2.89
CA SER A 63 -8.55 3.27 4.27
C SER A 63 -7.40 3.01 5.24
N ALA A 64 -7.09 3.99 6.09
CA ALA A 64 -6.06 3.90 7.12
C ALA A 64 -6.42 2.86 8.19
N VAL A 65 -7.71 2.74 8.53
CA VAL A 65 -8.22 1.76 9.49
C VAL A 65 -8.05 0.33 8.99
N MET A 66 -8.38 0.09 7.71
CA MET A 66 -8.21 -1.24 7.11
C MET A 66 -6.73 -1.62 7.02
N LEU A 67 -5.86 -0.66 6.70
CA LEU A 67 -4.41 -0.89 6.72
C LEU A 67 -3.95 -1.28 8.13
N ASN A 68 -4.29 -0.47 9.14
CA ASN A 68 -3.96 -0.74 10.55
C ASN A 68 -4.37 -2.16 10.99
N ALA A 69 -5.57 -2.62 10.60
CA ALA A 69 -6.07 -3.95 10.95
C ALA A 69 -5.30 -5.11 10.27
N ARG A 70 -4.67 -4.86 9.11
CA ARG A 70 -3.95 -5.88 8.35
C ARG A 70 -2.44 -5.89 8.65
N LEU A 71 -1.91 -4.87 9.32
CA LEU A 71 -0.50 -4.79 9.68
C LEU A 71 -0.13 -5.85 10.73
N ARG A 72 1.05 -6.43 10.57
CA ARG A 72 1.60 -7.45 11.46
C ARG A 72 3.09 -7.22 11.63
N LYS A 73 3.61 -7.43 12.85
CA LYS A 73 5.04 -7.31 13.12
C LYS A 73 5.86 -8.24 12.20
N GLY A 74 6.98 -7.74 11.71
CA GLY A 74 7.93 -8.49 10.89
C GLY A 74 7.61 -8.56 9.40
N VAL A 75 6.48 -8.00 8.93
CA VAL A 75 6.22 -7.87 7.48
C VAL A 75 7.19 -6.87 6.86
N ASN A 76 7.61 -7.14 5.63
CA ASN A 76 8.51 -6.27 4.88
C ASN A 76 7.76 -5.04 4.32
N LEU A 77 8.45 -3.91 4.17
CA LEU A 77 7.97 -2.72 3.46
C LEU A 77 7.28 -3.06 2.13
N MET A 78 7.88 -3.93 1.31
CA MET A 78 7.30 -4.33 0.00
C MET A 78 5.95 -5.04 0.15
N HIS A 79 5.73 -5.77 1.25
CA HIS A 79 4.43 -6.38 1.54
C HIS A 79 3.38 -5.31 1.84
N VAL A 80 3.74 -4.29 2.62
CA VAL A 80 2.86 -3.17 2.94
C VAL A 80 2.50 -2.38 1.68
N VAL A 81 3.49 -2.06 0.84
CA VAL A 81 3.29 -1.40 -0.46
C VAL A 81 2.37 -2.22 -1.38
N ALA A 82 2.53 -3.55 -1.40
CA ALA A 82 1.64 -4.42 -2.18
C ALA A 82 0.19 -4.41 -1.65
N MET A 83 0.00 -4.28 -0.34
CA MET A 83 -1.32 -4.20 0.29
C MET A 83 -2.01 -2.85 0.05
N THR A 84 -1.27 -1.75 0.11
CA THR A 84 -1.81 -0.39 -0.11
C THR A 84 -1.90 -0.02 -1.58
N ARG A 85 -1.11 -0.70 -2.44
CA ARG A 85 -0.90 -0.37 -3.85
C ARG A 85 -0.35 1.04 -4.06
N ALA A 86 0.33 1.58 -3.05
CA ALA A 86 0.92 2.90 -3.06
C ALA A 86 2.24 2.90 -2.29
N LEU A 87 3.22 3.65 -2.79
CA LEU A 87 4.44 3.94 -2.05
C LEU A 87 4.08 4.69 -0.77
N GLY A 88 4.78 4.41 0.33
CA GLY A 88 4.64 5.20 1.55
C GLY A 88 5.36 6.54 1.39
N GLU A 89 4.87 7.57 2.07
CA GLU A 89 5.59 8.84 2.20
C GLU A 89 6.71 8.67 3.24
N LEU A 90 7.97 8.82 2.83
CA LEU A 90 9.11 8.72 3.74
C LEU A 90 9.17 9.97 4.63
N LEU A 91 9.17 9.76 5.95
CA LEU A 91 9.22 10.82 6.96
C LEU A 91 10.58 10.89 7.69
N SER A 92 11.40 9.85 7.62
CA SER A 92 12.76 9.82 8.17
C SER A 92 13.78 10.31 7.14
N ALA A 93 14.95 10.77 7.58
CA ALA A 93 16.03 11.09 6.64
C ALA A 93 16.48 9.82 5.89
N GLU A 94 16.99 9.99 4.67
CA GLU A 94 17.46 8.88 3.87
C GLU A 94 18.63 8.17 4.57
N GLY A 95 18.49 6.87 4.83
CA GLY A 95 19.48 6.07 5.56
C GLY A 95 19.37 6.11 7.09
N GLU A 96 18.38 6.81 7.66
CA GLU A 96 18.14 6.86 9.09
C GLU A 96 17.27 5.68 9.57
N GLU A 97 17.72 4.98 10.62
CA GLU A 97 16.92 3.95 11.29
C GLU A 97 16.33 4.46 12.62
N PRO A 98 15.05 4.20 12.90
CA PRO A 98 14.08 3.46 12.09
C PRO A 98 13.50 4.28 10.93
N GLU A 99 13.35 3.64 9.78
CA GLU A 99 12.71 4.22 8.60
C GLU A 99 11.21 4.41 8.86
N ARG A 100 10.70 5.64 8.70
CA ARG A 100 9.27 5.95 8.94
C ARG A 100 8.55 6.21 7.63
N TYR A 101 7.48 5.45 7.40
CA TYR A 101 6.63 5.62 6.21
C TYR A 101 5.19 5.91 6.60
N ARG A 102 4.58 6.91 5.96
CA ARG A 102 3.19 7.31 6.20
C ARG A 102 2.28 6.95 5.02
N TRP A 103 1.09 6.45 5.36
CA TRP A 103 -0.04 6.33 4.43
C TRP A 103 -1.26 7.05 4.98
N THR A 104 -1.78 8.02 4.23
CA THR A 104 -2.96 8.82 4.54
C THR A 104 -4.14 8.40 3.67
N ASP A 105 -5.33 8.30 4.24
CA ASP A 105 -6.56 8.03 3.50
C ASP A 105 -7.33 9.30 3.14
N GLY A 106 -8.41 9.14 2.35
CA GLY A 106 -9.23 10.27 1.90
C GLY A 106 -10.00 10.99 3.00
N THR A 107 -10.04 10.44 4.22
CA THR A 107 -10.68 11.06 5.40
C THR A 107 -9.70 11.90 6.23
N GLY A 108 -8.43 11.94 5.83
CA GLY A 108 -7.35 12.59 6.59
C GLY A 108 -6.75 11.70 7.70
N SER A 109 -7.25 10.47 7.87
CA SER A 109 -6.66 9.49 8.79
C SER A 109 -5.37 8.95 8.19
N HIS A 110 -4.33 8.76 8.99
CA HIS A 110 -3.06 8.26 8.50
C HIS A 110 -2.45 7.20 9.42
N VAL A 111 -1.73 6.26 8.81
CA VAL A 111 -0.94 5.26 9.51
C VAL A 111 0.53 5.55 9.26
N THR A 112 1.29 5.73 10.34
CA THR A 112 2.75 5.82 10.32
C THR A 112 3.33 4.49 10.72
N CYS A 113 4.13 3.89 9.85
CA CYS A 113 4.80 2.61 10.07
C CYS A 113 6.30 2.86 10.29
N GLU A 114 6.88 2.15 11.25
CA GLU A 114 8.30 2.17 11.55
C GLU A 114 8.94 0.85 11.10
N PHE A 115 10.01 0.95 10.33
CA PHE A 115 10.77 -0.19 9.83
C PHE A 115 12.21 -0.14 10.34
N ARG A 116 12.74 -1.31 10.72
CA ARG A 116 14.17 -1.51 11.04
C ARG A 116 14.68 -2.67 10.22
N GLY A 117 15.79 -2.49 9.50
CA GLY A 117 16.27 -3.47 8.53
C GLY A 117 15.19 -3.92 7.52
N GLY A 118 14.34 -2.99 7.07
CA GLY A 118 13.26 -3.25 6.12
C GLY A 118 12.06 -4.07 6.66
N ARG A 119 11.97 -4.30 7.98
CA ARG A 119 10.85 -5.02 8.62
C ARG A 119 10.07 -4.12 9.55
N LEU A 120 8.74 -4.26 9.50
CA LEU A 120 7.82 -3.50 10.34
C LEU A 120 7.99 -3.87 11.82
N VAL A 121 8.39 -2.89 12.63
CA VAL A 121 8.58 -3.04 14.07
C VAL A 121 7.40 -2.46 14.86
N ALA A 122 6.88 -1.32 14.41
CA ALA A 122 5.77 -0.61 15.04
C ALA A 122 4.94 0.14 14.00
N TRP A 123 3.69 0.47 14.35
CA TRP A 123 2.84 1.35 13.57
C TRP A 123 1.86 2.07 14.47
N ALA A 124 1.44 3.27 14.06
CA ALA A 124 0.47 4.10 14.77
C ALA A 124 -0.59 4.61 13.79
N LEU A 125 -1.86 4.47 14.14
CA LEU A 125 -2.99 5.05 13.42
C LEU A 125 -3.38 6.37 14.10
N VAL A 126 -3.32 7.46 13.35
CA VAL A 126 -3.79 8.78 13.77
C VAL A 126 -5.05 9.10 12.97
N ARG A 127 -6.12 9.46 13.67
CA ARG A 127 -7.33 10.01 13.06
C ARG A 127 -7.35 11.52 13.29
N PRO A 128 -7.75 12.33 12.31
CA PRO A 128 -7.96 13.75 12.53
C PRO A 128 -9.01 13.90 13.64
N ALA A 129 -8.77 14.85 14.55
CA ALA A 129 -9.76 15.18 15.55
C ALA A 129 -11.04 15.62 14.82
N PRO A 130 -12.22 15.15 15.26
CA PRO A 130 -13.44 15.78 14.79
C PRO A 130 -13.37 17.27 15.14
N ASP A 131 -13.69 18.14 14.19
CA ASP A 131 -14.02 19.53 14.47
C ASP A 131 -15.26 19.53 15.38
N VAL A 132 -15.03 19.35 16.67
CA VAL A 132 -16.02 19.66 17.69
C VAL A 132 -16.04 21.18 17.69
N PRO A 133 -17.14 21.84 17.28
CA PRO A 133 -17.26 23.27 17.48
C PRO A 133 -16.99 23.54 18.96
N GLU A 134 -15.97 24.34 19.18
CA GLU A 134 -15.56 24.84 20.50
C GLU A 134 -16.83 25.19 21.28
N PRO A 135 -17.06 24.63 22.49
CA PRO A 135 -18.20 25.05 23.28
C PRO A 135 -18.01 26.54 23.50
N ALA A 136 -18.89 27.34 22.89
CA ALA A 136 -18.94 28.77 23.11
C ALA A 136 -18.87 28.98 24.62
N GLU A 137 -17.79 29.63 25.01
CA GLU A 137 -17.45 30.02 26.37
C GLU A 137 -18.74 30.38 27.10
N ALA A 138 -19.16 29.51 28.01
CA ALA A 138 -20.35 29.75 28.83
C ALA A 138 -20.03 30.98 29.67
N ALA A 139 -20.51 32.13 29.19
CA ALA A 139 -20.46 33.40 29.89
C ALA A 139 -20.89 33.15 31.35
N PRO A 140 -20.14 33.65 32.34
CA PRO A 140 -20.41 33.36 33.74
C PRO A 140 -21.84 33.79 34.04
N ALA A 141 -22.66 32.83 34.46
CA ALA A 141 -24.03 33.07 34.86
C ALA A 141 -24.02 34.16 35.93
N ALA A 142 -24.57 35.32 35.57
CA ALA A 142 -24.71 36.45 36.48
C ALA A 142 -25.51 35.98 37.71
N LEU A 143 -24.85 36.03 38.86
CA LEU A 143 -25.46 35.78 40.16
C LEU A 143 -26.67 36.73 40.32
N PRO A 144 -27.87 36.24 40.68
CA PRO A 144 -29.00 37.13 40.94
C PRO A 144 -28.65 38.09 42.09
N PRO A 145 -29.06 39.37 42.01
CA PRO A 145 -28.73 40.35 43.03
C PRO A 145 -29.35 39.96 44.38
N ALA A 146 -28.54 40.03 45.43
CA ALA A 146 -28.96 39.77 46.80
C ALA A 146 -30.08 40.74 47.23
N PRO A 147 -31.10 40.28 47.99
CA PRO A 147 -32.10 41.17 48.55
C PRO A 147 -31.42 42.12 49.55
N GLY A 148 -31.63 43.43 49.34
CA GLY A 148 -31.06 44.50 50.17
C GLY A 148 -31.60 44.48 51.60
N PRO A 149 -30.86 45.10 52.55
CA PRO A 149 -31.22 45.07 53.96
C PRO A 149 -32.52 45.83 54.22
N ALA A 150 -33.49 45.16 54.84
CA ALA A 150 -34.66 45.78 55.41
C ALA A 150 -34.28 46.44 56.75
N ALA A 151 -34.46 47.75 56.82
CA ALA A 151 -34.51 48.59 58.02
C ALA A 151 -35.37 49.82 57.66
N PRO A 152 -35.99 50.55 58.61
CA PRO A 152 -35.83 50.52 60.07
C PRO A 152 -36.93 49.79 60.84
#